data_AF-A0A3N5JMU0-F1
#
_entry.id   AF-A0A3N5JMU0-F1
#
_cell.length_a   1.000
_cell.length_b   1.000
_cell.length_c   1.000
_cell.angle_alpha   90.00
_cell.angle_beta   90.00
_cell.angle_gamma   90.00
#
_symmetry.space_group_name_H-M   'P 1'
#
loop_
_entity.id
_entity.type
_entity.pdbx_description
1 polymer ?
#
loop_
_entity_poly.entity_id
_entity_poly.type
_entity_poly.pdbx_seq_one_letter_code
_entity_poly.pdbx_strand_id
1 'polypeptide(L)'
;MGTIKTLTESFALTKEAAAKDQAAIDSLTSLVSKLRQNLSARDNLIFALVDSLFLQYDKNVASMNDIEKQGISGKFERQNVLSNIKKSIADNLQFLESTNLAPNDYAEIARHHQQFASQWKGLGPKLANIYLSGKKKKNEVALIDSMLSTWSAKVDISTWKALGSLMSKGGVQLKPFSNGDEFTANFSEFVRNEISNANQELEDVRAKRYNTFNDMVWKTDINPVWLPVLVESGKITASQKMEIEKQFDLWHSAVTPVSPYLYGLIALVIVIVLWSVTRSLRKKPRPA
;
A
#
# COMPACT_ATOMS: atom_id res chain seq x y z
N MET A 1 -36.45 31.81 -23.11
CA MET A 1 -35.13 31.76 -23.79
C MET A 1 -33.97 32.22 -22.89
N GLY A 2 -34.15 33.20 -21.99
CA GLY A 2 -33.09 33.65 -21.05
C GLY A 2 -32.62 32.62 -20.03
N THR A 3 -33.52 31.79 -19.48
CA THR A 3 -33.22 30.82 -18.40
C THR A 3 -32.35 29.63 -18.84
N ILE A 4 -32.45 29.22 -20.10
CA ILE A 4 -31.63 28.12 -20.67
C ILE A 4 -30.19 28.61 -20.93
N LYS A 5 -30.04 29.88 -21.33
CA LYS A 5 -28.73 30.50 -21.56
C LYS A 5 -27.94 30.62 -20.25
N THR A 6 -28.59 31.07 -19.17
CA THR A 6 -27.98 31.19 -17.83
C THR A 6 -27.58 29.84 -17.22
N LEU A 7 -28.33 28.75 -17.49
CA LEU A 7 -27.98 27.40 -17.05
C LEU A 7 -26.79 26.81 -17.82
N THR A 8 -26.67 27.15 -19.10
CA THR A 8 -25.56 26.68 -19.94
C THR A 8 -24.26 27.40 -19.55
N GLU A 9 -24.35 28.70 -19.27
CA GLU A 9 -23.22 29.50 -18.77
C GLU A 9 -22.76 29.05 -17.37
N SER A 10 -23.69 28.73 -16.45
CA SER A 10 -23.32 28.20 -15.14
C SER A 10 -22.70 26.80 -15.20
N PHE A 11 -23.18 25.93 -16.12
CA PHE A 11 -22.58 24.61 -16.36
C PHE A 11 -21.18 24.71 -16.98
N ALA A 12 -20.95 25.66 -17.88
CA ALA A 12 -19.63 25.91 -18.46
C ALA A 12 -18.64 26.43 -17.41
N LEU A 13 -19.06 27.38 -16.56
CA LEU A 13 -18.24 27.92 -15.46
C LEU A 13 -17.88 26.86 -14.42
N THR A 14 -18.82 25.98 -14.06
CA THR A 14 -18.56 24.87 -13.13
C THR A 14 -17.63 23.82 -13.74
N LYS A 15 -17.75 23.53 -15.04
CA LYS A 15 -16.83 22.62 -15.74
C LYS A 15 -15.41 23.20 -15.85
N GLU A 16 -15.28 24.50 -16.10
CA GLU A 16 -13.98 25.18 -16.14
C GLU A 16 -13.31 25.23 -14.76
N ALA A 17 -14.08 25.53 -13.71
CA ALA A 17 -13.61 25.46 -12.33
C ALA A 17 -13.13 24.05 -11.97
N ALA A 18 -13.94 23.02 -12.25
CA ALA A 18 -13.58 21.62 -12.01
C ALA A 18 -12.31 21.20 -12.78
N ALA A 19 -12.12 21.68 -14.01
CA ALA A 19 -10.91 21.40 -14.79
C ALA A 19 -9.65 22.08 -14.21
N LYS A 20 -9.78 23.32 -13.72
CA LYS A 20 -8.68 24.02 -13.03
C LYS A 20 -8.32 23.35 -11.72
N ASP A 21 -9.32 22.92 -10.95
CA ASP A 21 -9.14 22.19 -9.70
C ASP A 21 -8.44 20.85 -9.97
N GLN A 22 -8.85 20.12 -11.01
CA GLN A 22 -8.18 18.88 -11.41
C GLN A 22 -6.72 19.11 -11.81
N ALA A 23 -6.42 20.13 -12.62
CA ALA A 23 -5.06 20.44 -13.01
C ALA A 23 -4.18 20.85 -11.81
N ALA A 24 -4.75 21.55 -10.82
CA ALA A 24 -4.06 21.87 -9.58
C ALA A 24 -3.77 20.61 -8.75
N ILE A 25 -4.73 19.69 -8.63
CA ILE A 25 -4.57 18.40 -7.95
C ILE A 25 -3.49 17.55 -8.63
N ASP A 26 -3.49 17.48 -9.96
CA ASP A 26 -2.51 16.71 -10.74
C ASP A 26 -1.09 17.30 -10.55
N SER A 27 -0.98 18.63 -10.54
CA SER A 27 0.28 19.33 -10.26
C SER A 27 0.80 19.04 -8.84
N LEU A 28 -0.07 19.11 -7.83
CA LEU A 28 0.28 18.76 -6.45
C LEU A 28 0.72 17.30 -6.32
N THR A 29 -0.02 16.38 -6.93
CA THR A 29 0.31 14.94 -6.93
C THR A 29 1.69 14.69 -7.56
N SER A 30 1.98 15.37 -8.68
CA SER A 30 3.29 15.31 -9.35
C SER A 30 4.41 15.85 -8.46
N LEU A 31 4.19 16.98 -7.77
CA LEU A 31 5.16 17.56 -6.84
C LEU A 31 5.45 16.64 -5.66
N VAL A 32 4.41 16.04 -5.06
CA VAL A 32 4.55 15.07 -3.96
C VAL A 32 5.37 13.86 -4.41
N SER A 33 5.05 13.30 -5.58
CA SER A 33 5.79 12.17 -6.14
C SER A 33 7.26 12.53 -6.40
N LYS A 34 7.53 13.71 -6.96
CA LYS A 34 8.90 14.20 -7.22
C LYS A 34 9.68 14.43 -5.93
N LEU A 35 9.06 15.02 -4.91
CA LEU A 35 9.69 15.23 -3.61
C LEU A 35 10.09 13.89 -2.97
N ARG A 36 9.18 12.91 -2.97
CA ARG A 36 9.46 11.55 -2.51
C ARG A 36 10.61 10.90 -3.29
N GLN A 37 10.62 11.01 -4.61
CA GLN A 37 11.70 10.47 -5.45
C GLN A 37 13.06 11.11 -5.11
N ASN A 38 13.09 12.41 -4.87
CA ASN A 38 14.30 13.12 -4.47
C ASN A 38 14.81 12.66 -3.09
N LEU A 39 13.91 12.45 -2.13
CA LEU A 39 14.26 11.90 -0.81
C LEU A 39 14.88 10.50 -0.97
N SER A 40 14.21 9.60 -1.70
CA SER A 40 14.71 8.25 -1.97
C SER A 40 16.06 8.24 -2.69
N ALA A 41 16.23 9.08 -3.71
CA ALA A 41 17.48 9.21 -4.45
C ALA A 41 18.63 9.67 -3.54
N ARG A 42 18.38 10.64 -2.66
CA ARG A 42 19.36 11.09 -1.68
C ARG A 42 19.73 9.98 -0.70
N ASP A 43 18.75 9.25 -0.20
CA ASP A 43 18.98 8.16 0.76
C ASP A 43 19.86 7.07 0.13
N ASN A 44 19.58 6.71 -1.12
CA ASN A 44 20.43 5.80 -1.90
C ASN A 44 21.84 6.34 -2.11
N LEU A 45 22.01 7.63 -2.38
CA LEU A 45 23.33 8.26 -2.52
C LEU A 45 24.13 8.24 -1.21
N ILE A 46 23.47 8.46 -0.06
CA ILE A 46 24.10 8.36 1.24
C ILE A 46 24.65 6.95 1.44
N PHE A 47 23.85 5.92 1.17
CA PHE A 47 24.30 4.54 1.32
C PHE A 47 25.37 4.12 0.30
N ALA A 48 25.27 4.57 -0.95
CA ALA A 48 26.30 4.34 -1.96
C ALA A 48 27.63 5.01 -1.58
N LEU A 49 27.60 6.20 -0.97
CA LEU A 49 28.78 6.86 -0.42
C LEU A 49 29.38 6.02 0.72
N VAL A 50 28.55 5.53 1.63
CA VAL A 50 29.01 4.68 2.74
C VAL A 50 29.65 3.40 2.22
N ASP A 51 29.02 2.72 1.27
CA ASP A 51 29.55 1.51 0.64
C ASP A 51 30.87 1.79 -0.10
N SER A 52 30.96 2.90 -0.83
CA SER A 52 32.21 3.31 -1.51
C SER A 52 33.36 3.56 -0.51
N LEU A 53 33.06 4.18 0.63
CA LEU A 53 34.04 4.37 1.70
C LEU A 53 34.48 3.04 2.31
N PHE A 54 33.59 2.06 2.40
CA PHE A 54 33.93 0.70 2.83
C PHE A 54 34.67 -0.11 1.78
N LEU A 55 34.38 0.02 0.48
CA LEU A 55 35.07 -0.74 -0.58
C LEU A 55 36.58 -0.48 -0.62
N GLN A 56 37.03 0.68 -0.15
CA GLN A 56 38.44 1.06 -0.09
C GLN A 56 39.23 0.31 0.98
N TYR A 57 38.56 -0.39 1.90
CA TYR A 57 39.18 -1.10 3.00
C TYR A 57 38.51 -2.46 3.10
N ASP A 58 39.25 -3.56 2.98
CA ASP A 58 38.71 -4.92 2.91
C ASP A 58 37.48 -5.09 3.84
N LYS A 59 36.36 -5.59 3.29
CA LYS A 59 34.98 -5.42 3.79
C LYS A 59 34.77 -5.87 5.25
N ASN A 60 35.78 -6.50 5.83
CA ASN A 60 35.83 -6.99 7.18
C ASN A 60 36.42 -5.95 8.15
N VAL A 61 35.57 -5.01 8.58
CA VAL A 61 35.87 -4.00 9.60
C VAL A 61 36.45 -4.59 10.89
N ALA A 62 36.06 -5.83 11.20
CA ALA A 62 36.52 -6.53 12.39
C ALA A 62 38.01 -6.90 12.34
N SER A 63 38.58 -7.11 11.15
CA SER A 63 40.00 -7.45 10.98
C SER A 63 40.90 -6.22 10.83
N MET A 64 40.34 -5.01 10.80
CA MET A 64 41.11 -3.77 10.66
C MET A 64 41.86 -3.42 11.95
N ASN A 65 43.09 -2.95 11.80
CA ASN A 65 43.87 -2.39 12.91
C ASN A 65 43.38 -0.97 13.27
N ASP A 66 43.87 -0.43 14.38
CA ASP A 66 43.40 0.85 14.92
C ASP A 66 43.71 2.05 14.00
N ILE A 67 44.82 2.00 13.25
CA ILE A 67 45.21 3.04 12.30
C ILE A 67 44.25 3.06 11.11
N GLU A 68 43.91 1.89 10.58
CA GLU A 68 42.92 1.73 9.51
C GLU A 68 41.54 2.23 9.94
N LYS A 69 41.10 1.84 11.15
CA LYS A 69 39.84 2.32 11.74
C LYS A 69 39.83 3.84 11.90
N GLN A 70 40.93 4.43 12.39
CA GLN A 70 41.04 5.88 12.55
C GLN A 70 41.02 6.62 11.21
N GLY A 71 41.71 6.08 10.19
CA GLY A 71 41.71 6.64 8.83
C GLY A 71 40.31 6.64 8.20
N ILE A 72 39.55 5.56 8.37
CA ILE A 72 38.18 5.45 7.89
C ILE A 72 37.23 6.36 8.68
N SER A 73 37.34 6.37 10.01
CA SER A 73 36.55 7.27 10.87
C SER A 73 36.73 8.73 10.44
N GLY A 74 37.96 9.17 10.18
CA GLY A 74 38.24 10.52 9.73
C GLY A 74 37.69 10.84 8.32
N LYS A 75 37.50 9.86 7.44
CA LYS A 75 36.81 10.05 6.16
C LYS A 75 35.30 10.19 6.36
N PHE A 76 34.70 9.34 7.17
CA PHE A 76 33.27 9.42 7.45
C PHE A 76 32.88 10.71 8.18
N GLU A 77 33.73 11.21 9.09
CA GLU A 77 33.52 12.50 9.77
C GLU A 77 33.60 13.67 8.79
N ARG A 78 34.62 13.70 7.92
CA ARG A 78 34.75 14.72 6.87
C ARG A 78 33.54 14.76 5.92
N GLN A 79 32.95 13.60 5.65
CA GLN A 79 31.76 13.46 4.80
C GLN A 79 30.44 13.62 5.57
N ASN A 80 30.48 13.90 6.87
CA ASN A 80 29.31 14.10 7.74
C ASN A 80 28.25 12.97 7.64
N VAL A 81 28.69 11.72 7.47
CA VAL A 81 27.80 10.60 7.13
C VAL A 81 26.66 10.41 8.14
N LEU A 82 26.96 10.36 9.44
CA LEU A 82 25.93 10.20 10.47
C LEU A 82 24.95 11.37 10.51
N SER A 83 25.43 12.59 10.24
CA SER A 83 24.57 13.77 10.16
C SER A 83 23.62 13.69 8.96
N ASN A 84 24.13 13.25 7.81
CA ASN A 84 23.33 13.06 6.60
C ASN A 84 22.26 11.97 6.77
N ILE A 85 22.59 10.86 7.45
CA ILE A 85 21.62 9.81 7.78
C ILE A 85 20.52 10.36 8.70
N LYS A 86 20.88 11.06 9.78
CA LYS A 86 19.89 11.67 10.68
C LYS A 86 19.01 12.70 9.96
N LYS A 87 19.61 13.57 9.15
CA LYS A 87 18.88 14.55 8.34
C LYS A 87 17.94 13.87 7.35
N SER A 88 18.38 12.78 6.74
CA SER A 88 17.55 11.98 5.83
C SER A 88 16.29 11.46 6.53
N ILE A 89 16.44 10.83 7.69
CA ILE A 89 15.30 10.33 8.46
C ILE A 89 14.40 11.49 8.91
N ALA A 90 14.97 12.60 9.38
CA ALA A 90 14.22 13.79 9.79
C ALA A 90 13.39 14.38 8.65
N ASP A 91 13.95 14.49 7.45
CA ASP A 91 13.23 15.02 6.29
C ASP A 91 12.12 14.05 5.82
N ASN A 92 12.33 12.74 5.91
CA ASN A 92 11.29 11.73 5.64
C ASN A 92 10.14 11.80 6.67
N LEU A 93 10.47 12.02 7.95
CA LEU A 93 9.48 12.26 9.00
C LEU A 93 8.71 13.56 8.74
N GLN A 94 9.40 14.64 8.39
CA GLN A 94 8.77 15.92 8.05
C GLN A 94 7.88 15.80 6.81
N PHE A 95 8.30 15.02 5.80
CA PHE A 95 7.50 14.76 4.60
C PHE A 95 6.16 14.09 4.96
N LEU A 96 6.18 13.08 5.83
CA LEU A 96 4.97 12.43 6.36
C LEU A 96 4.04 13.39 7.12
N GLU A 97 4.60 14.37 7.82
CA GLU A 97 3.83 15.32 8.64
C GLU A 97 3.25 16.49 7.83
N SER A 98 3.94 16.92 6.78
CA SER A 98 3.63 18.14 6.03
C SER A 98 2.90 17.90 4.71
N THR A 99 2.76 16.65 4.29
CA THR A 99 2.20 16.30 2.98
C THR A 99 0.86 15.61 3.12
N ASN A 100 -0.12 16.04 2.34
CA ASN A 100 -1.36 15.29 2.18
C ASN A 100 -1.13 14.18 1.15
N LEU A 101 -1.01 12.95 1.62
CA LEU A 101 -0.59 11.81 0.80
C LEU A 101 -1.82 11.08 0.25
N ALA A 102 -1.75 10.69 -1.03
CA ALA A 102 -2.74 9.79 -1.61
C ALA A 102 -2.58 8.37 -1.03
N PRO A 103 -3.62 7.53 -1.09
CA PRO A 103 -3.54 6.15 -0.60
C PRO A 103 -2.30 5.38 -1.11
N ASN A 104 -2.00 5.50 -2.40
CA ASN A 104 -0.85 4.83 -3.03
C ASN A 104 0.51 5.37 -2.55
N ASP A 105 0.55 6.57 -1.99
CA ASP A 105 1.81 7.15 -1.53
C ASP A 105 2.30 6.51 -0.23
N TYR A 106 1.38 6.08 0.64
CA TYR A 106 1.73 5.42 1.91
C TYR A 106 2.43 4.07 1.69
N ALA A 107 1.98 3.32 0.67
CA ALA A 107 2.60 2.07 0.25
C ALA A 107 4.09 2.27 -0.12
N GLU A 108 4.34 3.27 -0.97
CA GLU A 108 5.69 3.60 -1.42
C GLU A 108 6.58 4.09 -0.27
N ILE A 109 6.04 4.91 0.63
CA ILE A 109 6.80 5.39 1.79
C ILE A 109 7.14 4.23 2.74
N ALA A 110 6.23 3.28 2.94
CA ALA A 110 6.51 2.09 3.74
C ALA A 110 7.65 1.26 3.12
N ARG A 111 7.64 1.08 1.80
CA ARG A 111 8.73 0.42 1.07
C ARG A 111 10.07 1.15 1.24
N HIS A 112 10.07 2.48 1.15
CA HIS A 112 11.28 3.29 1.31
C HIS A 112 11.84 3.21 2.73
N HIS A 113 10.99 3.27 3.75
CA HIS A 113 11.40 3.06 5.14
C HIS A 113 12.03 1.68 5.33
N GLN A 114 11.40 0.62 4.82
CA GLN A 114 11.91 -0.76 4.96
C GLN A 114 13.27 -0.92 4.28
N GLN A 115 13.45 -0.35 3.08
CA GLN A 115 14.73 -0.35 2.39
C GLN A 115 15.80 0.37 3.21
N PHE A 116 15.50 1.56 3.70
CA PHE A 116 16.41 2.36 4.52
C PHE A 116 16.81 1.60 5.80
N ALA A 117 15.82 1.06 6.52
CA ALA A 117 16.04 0.31 7.76
C ALA A 117 16.90 -0.94 7.52
N SER A 118 16.70 -1.63 6.39
CA SER A 118 17.52 -2.79 5.99
C SER A 118 18.98 -2.41 5.74
N GLN A 119 19.21 -1.33 4.97
CA GLN A 119 20.56 -0.80 4.72
C GLN A 119 21.23 -0.36 6.02
N TRP A 120 20.50 0.35 6.88
CA TRP A 120 20.99 0.77 8.19
C TRP A 120 21.33 -0.42 9.09
N LYS A 121 20.51 -1.47 9.14
CA LYS A 121 20.79 -2.67 9.95
C LYS A 121 22.13 -3.32 9.59
N GLY A 122 22.53 -3.26 8.32
CA GLY A 122 23.83 -3.77 7.86
C GLY A 122 25.01 -2.83 8.16
N LEU A 123 24.77 -1.51 8.17
CA LEU A 123 25.82 -0.48 8.25
C LEU A 123 26.03 0.10 9.65
N GLY A 124 24.96 0.30 10.41
CA GLY A 124 24.97 0.85 11.77
C GLY A 124 25.99 0.17 12.69
N PRO A 125 26.01 -1.18 12.78
CA PRO A 125 27.01 -1.89 13.59
C PRO A 125 28.46 -1.70 13.10
N LYS A 126 28.67 -1.62 11.78
CA LYS A 126 30.01 -1.39 11.19
C LYS A 126 30.51 0.01 11.49
N LEU A 127 29.62 1.01 11.35
CA LEU A 127 29.90 2.39 11.70
C LEU A 127 30.20 2.52 13.19
N ALA A 128 29.41 1.87 14.06
CA ALA A 128 29.75 1.72 15.46
C ALA A 128 31.19 1.19 15.61
N ASN A 129 31.52 0.02 15.08
CA ASN A 129 32.86 -0.56 15.27
C ASN A 129 34.03 0.34 14.82
N ILE A 130 33.85 1.20 13.82
CA ILE A 130 34.87 2.15 13.34
C ILE A 130 34.93 3.42 14.19
N TYR A 131 33.76 3.94 14.57
CA TYR A 131 33.65 5.20 15.30
C TYR A 131 33.89 5.05 16.82
N LEU A 132 33.86 3.83 17.36
CA LEU A 132 33.73 3.53 18.79
C LEU A 132 35.03 3.47 19.60
N SER A 133 35.92 4.45 19.40
CA SER A 133 36.95 4.76 20.40
C SER A 133 36.42 5.64 21.57
N GLY A 134 35.10 5.86 21.72
CA GLY A 134 34.57 6.73 22.78
C GLY A 134 33.06 6.68 23.09
N LYS A 135 32.71 7.01 24.35
CA LYS A 135 31.37 6.89 24.97
C LYS A 135 30.27 7.76 24.32
N LYS A 136 30.61 8.94 23.76
CA LYS A 136 29.66 9.84 23.07
C LYS A 136 29.08 9.26 21.78
N LYS A 137 29.76 8.31 21.13
CA LYS A 137 29.42 7.85 19.77
C LYS A 137 28.52 6.61 19.72
N LYS A 138 28.44 5.78 20.79
CA LYS A 138 27.41 4.72 20.93
C LYS A 138 26.00 5.31 20.91
N ASN A 139 25.86 6.51 21.45
CA ASN A 139 24.58 7.22 21.53
C ASN A 139 24.06 7.66 20.15
N GLU A 140 24.94 7.87 19.17
CA GLU A 140 24.54 8.30 17.81
C GLU A 140 23.87 7.17 17.02
N VAL A 141 24.40 5.95 17.12
CA VAL A 141 23.79 4.77 16.48
C VAL A 141 22.44 4.46 17.12
N ALA A 142 22.38 4.47 18.45
CA ALA A 142 21.12 4.26 19.18
C ALA A 142 20.08 5.37 18.89
N LEU A 143 20.53 6.62 18.67
CA LEU A 143 19.65 7.71 18.26
C LEU A 143 19.05 7.43 16.87
N ILE A 144 19.86 7.00 15.90
CA ILE A 144 19.37 6.66 14.56
C ILE A 144 18.38 5.49 14.63
N ASP A 145 18.66 4.45 15.44
CA ASP A 145 17.73 3.34 15.66
C ASP A 145 16.36 3.84 16.20
N SER A 146 16.40 4.76 17.17
CA SER A 146 15.19 5.39 17.72
C SER A 146 14.43 6.23 16.68
N MET A 147 15.15 6.99 15.85
CA MET A 147 14.55 7.77 14.76
C MET A 147 13.89 6.85 13.71
N LEU A 148 14.52 5.72 13.37
CA LEU A 148 13.95 4.72 12.45
C LEU A 148 12.72 4.04 13.02
N SER A 149 12.72 3.74 14.33
CA SER A 149 11.53 3.22 15.02
C SER A 149 10.39 4.23 15.00
N THR A 150 10.69 5.52 15.21
CA THR A 150 9.71 6.60 15.14
C THR A 150 9.13 6.73 13.72
N TRP A 151 9.99 6.65 12.70
CA TRP A 151 9.56 6.66 11.31
C TRP A 151 8.65 5.46 10.99
N SER A 152 9.02 4.26 11.43
CA SER A 152 8.18 3.07 11.28
C SER A 152 6.78 3.29 11.88
N ALA A 153 6.71 3.73 13.13
CA ALA A 153 5.45 3.94 13.82
C ALA A 153 4.57 4.97 13.12
N LYS A 154 5.14 6.07 12.62
CA LYS A 154 4.39 7.08 11.86
C LYS A 154 3.89 6.56 10.52
N VAL A 155 4.69 5.74 9.83
CA VAL A 155 4.24 5.06 8.60
C VAL A 155 3.08 4.13 8.92
N ASP A 156 3.18 3.32 9.98
CA ASP A 156 2.13 2.38 10.39
C ASP A 156 0.81 3.09 10.70
N ILE A 157 0.85 4.08 11.59
CA ILE A 157 -0.32 4.88 11.97
C ILE A 157 -0.98 5.49 10.73
N SER A 158 -0.16 6.10 9.86
CA SER A 158 -0.66 6.75 8.66
C SER A 158 -1.24 5.75 7.65
N THR A 159 -0.61 4.59 7.50
CA THR A 159 -1.06 3.49 6.63
C THR A 159 -2.45 3.00 7.05
N TRP A 160 -2.64 2.68 8.34
CA TRP A 160 -3.93 2.18 8.83
C TRP A 160 -5.02 3.26 8.80
N LYS A 161 -4.68 4.51 9.11
CA LYS A 161 -5.60 5.65 9.00
C LYS A 161 -6.05 5.86 7.56
N ALA A 162 -5.13 5.79 6.60
CA ALA A 162 -5.43 5.94 5.17
C ALA A 162 -6.33 4.79 4.67
N LEU A 163 -6.04 3.56 5.07
CA LEU A 163 -6.88 2.40 4.76
C LEU A 163 -8.29 2.56 5.35
N GLY A 164 -8.41 2.99 6.62
CA GLY A 164 -9.71 3.25 7.24
C GLY A 164 -10.51 4.36 6.53
N SER A 165 -9.84 5.42 6.09
CA SER A 165 -10.44 6.49 5.28
C SER A 165 -10.93 5.97 3.93
N LEU A 166 -10.14 5.11 3.27
CA LEU A 166 -10.50 4.47 2.00
C LEU A 166 -11.73 3.58 2.15
N MET A 167 -11.79 2.76 3.22
CA MET A 167 -12.97 1.94 3.54
C MET A 167 -14.22 2.82 3.71
N SER A 168 -14.08 3.91 4.48
CA SER A 168 -15.18 4.85 4.76
C SER A 168 -15.68 5.53 3.49
N LYS A 169 -14.78 5.89 2.57
CA LYS A 169 -15.13 6.45 1.24
C LYS A 169 -15.97 5.48 0.42
N GLY A 170 -15.70 4.17 0.53
CA GLY A 170 -16.50 3.12 -0.09
C GLY A 170 -17.80 2.79 0.64
N GLY A 171 -18.18 3.56 1.67
CA GLY A 171 -19.38 3.32 2.47
C GLY A 171 -19.24 2.22 3.52
N VAL A 172 -18.03 1.72 3.77
CA VAL A 172 -17.76 0.68 4.77
C VAL A 172 -17.15 1.32 6.02
N GLN A 173 -17.89 1.27 7.12
CA GLN A 173 -17.43 1.77 8.41
C GLN A 173 -16.96 0.60 9.27
N LEU A 174 -15.64 0.45 9.37
CA LEU A 174 -15.03 -0.53 10.27
C LEU A 174 -14.82 0.09 11.66
N LYS A 175 -14.78 -0.77 12.68
CA LYS A 175 -14.25 -0.39 13.99
C LYS A 175 -12.78 0.08 13.84
N PRO A 176 -12.28 0.97 14.72
CA PRO A 176 -10.89 1.38 14.69
C PRO A 176 -9.92 0.18 14.70
N PHE A 177 -8.85 0.27 13.91
CA PHE A 177 -7.78 -0.72 13.84
C PHE A 177 -6.42 -0.04 13.67
N SER A 178 -5.38 -0.71 14.13
CA SER A 178 -4.00 -0.21 14.17
C SER A 178 -2.97 -1.25 13.73
N ASN A 179 -3.41 -2.44 13.35
CA ASN A 179 -2.58 -3.54 12.88
C ASN A 179 -3.39 -4.50 11.98
N GLY A 180 -2.68 -5.46 11.37
CA GLY A 180 -3.26 -6.42 10.43
C GLY A 180 -4.28 -7.36 11.04
N ASP A 181 -4.09 -7.77 12.29
CA ASP A 181 -5.00 -8.66 13.00
C ASP A 181 -6.34 -7.97 13.25
N GLU A 182 -6.29 -6.74 13.80
CA GLU A 182 -7.47 -5.91 14.03
C GLU A 182 -8.19 -5.58 12.71
N PHE A 183 -7.45 -5.23 11.65
CA PHE A 183 -8.05 -4.94 10.35
C PHE A 183 -8.80 -6.17 9.80
N THR A 184 -8.14 -7.33 9.80
CA THR A 184 -8.72 -8.58 9.30
C THR A 184 -9.96 -8.98 10.10
N ALA A 185 -9.88 -8.91 11.44
CA ALA A 185 -10.99 -9.23 12.33
C ALA A 185 -12.17 -8.27 12.14
N ASN A 186 -11.91 -6.96 12.09
CA ASN A 186 -12.95 -5.94 11.93
C ASN A 186 -13.63 -6.02 10.56
N PHE A 187 -12.88 -6.30 9.49
CA PHE A 187 -13.46 -6.52 8.17
C PHE A 187 -14.34 -7.78 8.14
N SER A 188 -13.86 -8.89 8.72
CA SER A 188 -14.62 -10.15 8.82
C SER A 188 -15.91 -9.97 9.63
N GLU A 189 -15.86 -9.21 10.72
CA GLU A 189 -17.04 -8.88 11.52
C GLU A 189 -18.04 -8.01 10.73
N PHE A 190 -17.55 -6.99 10.03
CA PHE A 190 -18.38 -6.16 9.15
C PHE A 190 -19.13 -7.01 8.12
N VAL A 191 -18.42 -7.88 7.39
CA VAL A 191 -19.03 -8.80 6.41
C VAL A 191 -20.07 -9.69 7.07
N ARG A 192 -19.76 -10.29 8.23
CA ARG A 192 -20.71 -11.16 8.94
C ARG A 192 -22.00 -10.43 9.31
N ASN A 193 -21.90 -9.16 9.73
CA ASN A 193 -23.06 -8.32 10.05
C ASN A 193 -23.88 -7.98 8.80
N GLU A 194 -23.22 -7.64 7.68
CA GLU A 194 -23.89 -7.41 6.39
C GLU A 194 -24.62 -8.66 5.87
N ILE A 195 -24.09 -9.85 6.14
CA ILE A 195 -24.74 -11.13 5.82
C ILE A 195 -25.89 -11.43 6.78
N SER A 196 -25.73 -11.25 8.10
CA SER A 196 -26.77 -11.57 9.09
C SER A 196 -27.99 -10.66 8.98
N ASN A 197 -27.79 -9.40 8.58
CA ASN A 197 -28.86 -8.41 8.41
C ASN A 197 -29.64 -8.58 7.10
N ALA A 198 -29.35 -9.64 6.33
CA ALA A 198 -29.99 -9.93 5.04
C ALA A 198 -31.52 -9.97 5.08
N ASN A 199 -32.12 -10.31 6.23
CA ASN A 199 -33.57 -10.43 6.41
C ASN A 199 -34.24 -9.12 6.86
N GLN A 200 -33.47 -8.07 7.16
CA GLN A 200 -33.95 -6.80 7.71
C GLN A 200 -33.86 -5.64 6.71
N GLU A 201 -33.01 -5.75 5.69
CA GLU A 201 -32.86 -4.75 4.63
C GLU A 201 -33.30 -5.30 3.26
N LEU A 202 -33.86 -4.43 2.43
CA LEU A 202 -34.24 -4.76 1.04
C LEU A 202 -33.01 -5.16 0.22
N GLU A 203 -33.18 -6.18 -0.64
CA GLU A 203 -32.12 -6.74 -1.49
C GLU A 203 -31.39 -5.67 -2.33
N ASP A 204 -32.14 -4.77 -2.95
CA ASP A 204 -31.59 -3.67 -3.77
C ASP A 204 -30.67 -2.74 -2.97
N VAL A 205 -30.98 -2.48 -1.69
CA VAL A 205 -30.17 -1.61 -0.82
C VAL A 205 -28.84 -2.28 -0.49
N ARG A 206 -28.88 -3.58 -0.18
CA ARG A 206 -27.70 -4.40 0.13
C ARG A 206 -26.81 -4.55 -1.11
N ALA A 207 -27.39 -4.88 -2.26
CA ALA A 207 -26.67 -4.99 -3.53
C ALA A 207 -26.04 -3.66 -3.94
N LYS A 208 -26.76 -2.53 -3.77
CA LYS A 208 -26.20 -1.20 -4.05
C LYS A 208 -25.01 -0.87 -3.15
N ARG A 209 -25.07 -1.17 -1.85
CA ARG A 209 -23.96 -0.94 -0.91
C ARG A 209 -22.73 -1.74 -1.30
N TYR A 210 -22.90 -3.04 -1.56
CA TYR A 210 -21.82 -3.90 -2.04
C TYR A 210 -21.23 -3.37 -3.35
N ASN A 211 -22.06 -3.07 -4.37
CA ASN A 211 -21.59 -2.58 -5.66
C ASN A 211 -20.84 -1.25 -5.53
N THR A 212 -21.34 -0.34 -4.68
CA THR A 212 -20.65 0.93 -4.38
C THR A 212 -19.26 0.67 -3.83
N PHE A 213 -19.12 -0.17 -2.80
CA PHE A 213 -17.82 -0.51 -2.23
C PHE A 213 -16.92 -1.23 -3.23
N ASN A 214 -17.47 -2.22 -3.94
CA ASN A 214 -16.76 -3.03 -4.92
C ASN A 214 -16.15 -2.18 -6.04
N ASP A 215 -16.95 -1.27 -6.60
CA ASP A 215 -16.58 -0.49 -7.79
C ASP A 215 -15.75 0.74 -7.44
N MET A 216 -15.99 1.38 -6.29
CA MET A 216 -15.27 2.60 -5.91
C MET A 216 -13.95 2.34 -5.20
N VAL A 217 -13.79 1.18 -4.56
CA VAL A 217 -12.68 0.95 -3.63
C VAL A 217 -12.07 -0.44 -3.76
N TRP A 218 -12.86 -1.51 -3.78
CA TRP A 218 -12.30 -2.86 -3.74
C TRP A 218 -11.47 -3.20 -4.99
N LYS A 219 -12.07 -3.06 -6.18
CA LYS A 219 -11.45 -3.40 -7.46
C LYS A 219 -10.40 -2.38 -7.91
N THR A 220 -10.51 -1.14 -7.44
CA THR A 220 -9.64 -0.02 -7.86
C THR A 220 -8.41 0.11 -6.99
N ASP A 221 -8.56 -0.05 -5.67
CA ASP A 221 -7.54 0.31 -4.69
C ASP A 221 -7.19 -0.87 -3.77
N ILE A 222 -8.17 -1.48 -3.10
CA ILE A 222 -7.88 -2.45 -2.03
C ILE A 222 -7.20 -3.71 -2.59
N ASN A 223 -7.86 -4.38 -3.52
CA ASN A 223 -7.40 -5.66 -4.03
C ASN A 223 -6.12 -5.55 -4.89
N PRO A 224 -6.03 -4.64 -5.87
CA PRO A 224 -4.85 -4.57 -6.73
C PRO A 224 -3.65 -3.86 -6.10
N VAL A 225 -3.86 -2.98 -5.11
CA VAL A 225 -2.77 -2.14 -4.55
C VAL A 225 -2.54 -2.41 -3.07
N TRP A 226 -3.54 -2.18 -2.22
CA TRP A 226 -3.33 -2.22 -0.77
C TRP A 226 -3.00 -3.62 -0.24
N LEU A 227 -3.77 -4.64 -0.61
CA LEU A 227 -3.54 -6.00 -0.10
C LEU A 227 -2.14 -6.53 -0.46
N PRO A 228 -1.65 -6.43 -1.72
CA PRO A 228 -0.27 -6.77 -2.06
C PRO A 228 0.75 -6.00 -1.22
N VAL A 229 0.61 -4.67 -1.11
CA VAL A 229 1.54 -3.81 -0.35
C VAL A 229 1.59 -4.19 1.12
N LEU A 230 0.44 -4.45 1.74
CA LEU A 230 0.37 -4.83 3.15
C LEU A 230 1.07 -6.17 3.39
N VAL A 231 1.00 -7.09 2.43
CA VAL A 231 1.74 -8.37 2.48
C VAL A 231 3.24 -8.15 2.31
N GLU A 232 3.66 -7.41 1.28
CA GLU A 232 5.07 -7.13 1.00
C GLU A 232 5.77 -6.40 2.15
N SER A 233 5.06 -5.47 2.79
CA SER A 233 5.55 -4.72 3.96
C SER A 233 5.40 -5.48 5.28
N GLY A 234 4.91 -6.73 5.25
CA GLY A 234 4.74 -7.57 6.44
C GLY A 234 3.69 -7.06 7.44
N LYS A 235 2.83 -6.12 7.03
CA LYS A 235 1.74 -5.57 7.86
C LYS A 235 0.56 -6.54 7.99
N ILE A 236 0.38 -7.38 6.98
CA ILE A 236 -0.50 -8.57 7.03
C ILE A 236 0.25 -9.77 6.47
N THR A 237 -0.18 -10.97 6.86
CA THR A 237 0.30 -12.22 6.29
C THR A 237 -0.44 -12.56 4.99
N ALA A 238 0.14 -13.45 4.18
CA ALA A 238 -0.55 -14.00 3.01
C ALA A 238 -1.86 -14.72 3.40
N SER A 239 -1.90 -15.35 4.59
CA SER A 239 -3.13 -15.97 5.11
C SER A 239 -4.20 -14.95 5.43
N GLN A 240 -3.83 -13.80 6.01
CA GLN A 240 -4.78 -12.72 6.29
C GLN A 240 -5.32 -12.11 5.00
N LYS A 241 -4.47 -11.91 3.99
CA LYS A 241 -4.92 -11.48 2.66
C LYS A 241 -5.99 -12.43 2.10
N MET A 242 -5.71 -13.74 2.09
CA MET A 242 -6.69 -14.74 1.59
C MET A 242 -7.98 -14.73 2.40
N GLU A 243 -7.91 -14.54 3.72
CA GLU A 243 -9.12 -14.45 4.55
C GLU A 243 -9.94 -13.20 4.20
N ILE A 244 -9.29 -12.05 4.01
CA ILE A 244 -9.96 -10.81 3.58
C ILE A 244 -10.64 -10.99 2.23
N GLU A 245 -9.94 -11.57 1.24
CA GLU A 245 -10.51 -11.88 -0.08
C GLU A 245 -11.70 -12.83 0.02
N LYS A 246 -11.57 -13.89 0.81
CA LYS A 246 -12.65 -14.85 1.06
C LYS A 246 -13.87 -14.20 1.73
N GLN A 247 -13.67 -13.34 2.73
CA GLN A 247 -14.79 -12.63 3.36
C GLN A 247 -15.49 -11.70 2.36
N PHE A 248 -14.76 -11.03 1.49
CA PHE A 248 -15.35 -10.25 0.42
C PHE A 248 -16.18 -11.10 -0.56
N ASP A 249 -15.68 -12.27 -0.95
CA ASP A 249 -16.41 -13.20 -1.82
C ASP A 249 -17.68 -13.76 -1.15
N LEU A 250 -17.64 -13.99 0.17
CA LEU A 250 -18.81 -14.36 0.96
C LEU A 250 -19.84 -13.23 0.98
N TRP A 251 -19.39 -11.97 1.14
CA TRP A 251 -20.29 -10.82 1.06
C TRP A 251 -20.94 -10.72 -0.32
N HIS A 252 -20.16 -10.88 -1.40
CA HIS A 252 -20.66 -10.91 -2.76
C HIS A 252 -21.77 -11.95 -2.94
N SER A 253 -21.47 -13.20 -2.58
CA SER A 253 -22.39 -14.34 -2.72
C SER A 253 -23.70 -14.16 -1.94
N ALA A 254 -23.66 -13.40 -0.84
CA ALA A 254 -24.84 -13.13 -0.02
C ALA A 254 -25.74 -12.02 -0.60
N VAL A 255 -25.20 -11.10 -1.41
CA VAL A 255 -25.94 -9.98 -2.02
C VAL A 255 -26.32 -10.22 -3.47
N THR A 256 -25.68 -11.16 -4.15
CA THR A 256 -26.09 -11.66 -5.48
C THR A 256 -26.68 -13.06 -5.33
N PRO A 257 -27.99 -13.20 -5.02
CA PRO A 257 -28.60 -14.51 -5.10
C PRO A 257 -28.43 -15.03 -6.53
N VAL A 258 -27.87 -16.22 -6.67
CA VAL A 258 -27.67 -16.88 -7.97
C VAL A 258 -29.04 -16.96 -8.64
N SER A 259 -29.23 -16.14 -9.67
CA SER A 259 -30.53 -16.03 -10.31
C SER A 259 -30.99 -17.42 -10.77
N PRO A 260 -32.24 -17.85 -10.51
CA PRO A 260 -32.75 -19.13 -11.02
C PRO A 260 -32.66 -19.23 -12.56
N TYR A 261 -32.53 -18.10 -13.27
CA TYR A 261 -32.26 -18.06 -14.71
C TYR A 261 -30.88 -18.62 -15.10
N LEU A 262 -29.88 -18.57 -14.22
CA LEU A 262 -28.54 -19.15 -14.45
C LEU A 262 -28.60 -20.69 -14.46
N TYR A 263 -29.41 -21.30 -13.59
CA TYR A 263 -29.71 -22.74 -13.65
C TYR A 263 -30.51 -23.10 -14.91
N GLY A 264 -31.45 -22.24 -15.31
CA GLY A 264 -32.17 -22.38 -16.59
C GLY A 264 -31.23 -22.34 -17.80
N LEU A 265 -30.22 -21.47 -17.79
CA LEU A 265 -29.27 -21.31 -18.88
C LEU A 265 -28.25 -22.45 -18.93
N ILE A 266 -27.76 -22.93 -17.78
CA ILE A 266 -26.92 -24.13 -17.68
C ILE A 266 -27.69 -25.38 -18.13
N ALA A 267 -28.96 -25.53 -17.72
CA ALA A 267 -29.81 -26.63 -18.18
C ALA A 267 -30.04 -26.58 -19.70
N LEU A 268 -30.26 -25.39 -20.27
CA LEU A 268 -30.40 -25.20 -21.72
C LEU A 268 -29.12 -25.64 -22.47
N VAL A 269 -27.95 -25.25 -21.99
CA VAL A 269 -26.65 -25.64 -22.58
C VAL A 269 -26.46 -27.16 -22.51
N ILE A 270 -26.79 -27.79 -21.39
CA ILE A 270 -26.73 -29.26 -21.26
C ILE A 270 -27.67 -29.95 -22.25
N VAL A 271 -28.91 -29.45 -22.42
CA VAL A 271 -29.87 -30.00 -23.39
C VAL A 271 -29.35 -29.84 -24.82
N ILE A 272 -28.77 -28.70 -25.17
CA ILE A 272 -28.18 -28.46 -26.50
C ILE A 272 -27.00 -29.41 -26.77
N VAL A 273 -26.13 -29.61 -25.77
CA VAL A 273 -24.98 -30.53 -25.88
C VAL A 273 -25.45 -31.97 -26.00
N LEU A 274 -26.40 -32.42 -25.17
CA LEU A 274 -26.97 -33.77 -25.25
C LEU A 274 -27.69 -34.01 -26.60
N TRP A 275 -28.41 -33.01 -27.11
CA TRP A 275 -29.03 -33.09 -28.43
C TRP A 275 -28.01 -33.14 -29.56
N SER A 276 -26.92 -32.36 -29.47
CA SER A 276 -25.82 -32.40 -30.44
C SER A 276 -25.08 -33.75 -30.44
N VAL A 277 -24.78 -34.28 -29.25
CA VAL A 277 -24.10 -35.58 -29.08
C VAL A 277 -24.99 -36.73 -29.59
N THR A 278 -26.28 -36.76 -29.24
CA THR A 278 -27.21 -37.79 -29.75
C THR A 278 -27.40 -37.70 -31.26
N ARG A 279 -27.41 -36.49 -31.84
CA ARG A 279 -27.47 -36.30 -33.30
C ARG A 279 -26.18 -36.71 -34.00
N SER A 280 -25.02 -36.50 -33.37
CA SER A 280 -23.71 -36.93 -33.88
C SER A 280 -23.54 -38.45 -33.83
N LEU A 281 -24.00 -39.10 -32.75
CA LEU A 281 -23.97 -40.56 -32.60
C LEU A 281 -24.90 -41.27 -33.58
N ARG A 282 -26.06 -40.67 -33.93
CA ARG A 282 -26.97 -41.20 -34.96
C ARG A 282 -26.44 -41.05 -36.40
N LYS A 283 -25.38 -40.26 -36.61
CA LYS A 283 -24.77 -40.03 -37.92
C LYS A 283 -23.56 -40.91 -38.22
N LYS A 284 -23.15 -41.82 -37.32
CA LYS A 284 -22.12 -42.82 -37.66
C LYS A 284 -22.73 -43.89 -38.58
N PRO A 285 -22.25 -44.05 -39.83
CA PRO A 285 -22.67 -45.16 -40.66
C PRO A 285 -22.19 -46.47 -40.04
N ARG A 286 -23.04 -47.50 -40.07
CA ARG A 286 -22.66 -48.86 -39.64
C ARG A 286 -21.43 -49.30 -40.44
N PRO A 287 -20.35 -49.79 -39.80
CA PRO A 287 -19.27 -50.41 -40.55
C PRO A 287 -19.81 -51.67 -41.23
N ALA A 288 -19.36 -51.88 -42.46
CA ALA A 288 -19.74 -52.96 -43.36
C ALA A 288 -19.47 -54.35 -42.77
#